data_AF-A0A1C3XHH3-F1
#
_entry.id   AF-A0A1C3XHH3-F1
#
_cell.length_a   1.000
_cell.length_b   1.000
_cell.length_c   1.000
_cell.angle_alpha   90.00
_cell.angle_beta   90.00
_cell.angle_gamma   90.00
#
_symmetry.space_group_name_H-M   'P 1'
#
loop_
_entity.id
_entity.type
_entity.pdbx_description
1 polymer ?
#
loop_
_entity_poly.entity_id
_entity_poly.type
_entity_poly.pdbx_seq_one_letter_code
_entity_poly.pdbx_strand_id
1 'polypeptide(L)'
;MADSENSRTLPAVACGKIKSSTGRRGNIPYTIDRRNLLSVASRLLNSRIEDPDGPRTEPGPTPVREMWPRWYARHQQRVRATRLREKLEKQLLEEAGGLPVAMLRNVGNDGTVEVHSFADINRMASQLDAEHLSQARAELRWRRKRWKEADRRLGYSAAVALERELVEQAGISGRVMWITRPSSLTEVTAKLHCLIVMHDPSLKFEDAPWPELRTMLKDLIRVAEKHRQKPCNGPAYPGKAAGVRGILNLAMQYQDAANKLGQGSSKPNEAPRRLLALHAMELYLNAFLLAKGVDPATIRGFRHDLGERARLASEAGLVLRKRTMAHLATLSESTEYHVISHVPELMSTLSQVNRMMATVDELSRKVRKALRASS
;
A
#
# COMPACT_ATOMS: atom_id res chain seq x y z
N MET A 1 -50.73 32.91 -41.33
CA MET A 1 -51.61 31.72 -41.23
C MET A 1 -50.69 30.51 -41.28
N ALA A 2 -50.34 29.97 -40.12
CA ALA A 2 -50.96 28.77 -39.50
C ALA A 2 -50.39 27.50 -40.17
N ASP A 3 -49.42 26.82 -39.52
CA ASP A 3 -49.57 25.55 -38.76
C ASP A 3 -49.39 24.34 -39.72
N SER A 4 -48.83 23.15 -39.45
CA SER A 4 -48.54 22.40 -38.23
C SER A 4 -47.57 21.22 -38.54
N GLU A 5 -46.77 20.82 -37.53
CA GLU A 5 -46.39 19.46 -37.08
C GLU A 5 -45.80 18.37 -38.04
N ASN A 6 -44.55 17.89 -37.81
CA ASN A 6 -44.12 16.78 -36.92
C ASN A 6 -44.23 15.38 -37.60
N SER A 7 -43.16 14.65 -37.94
CA SER A 7 -42.43 13.75 -37.03
C SER A 7 -41.32 12.91 -37.74
N ARG A 8 -40.17 12.77 -37.06
CA ARG A 8 -39.32 11.56 -36.80
C ARG A 8 -38.78 10.74 -38.01
N THR A 9 -37.51 10.31 -38.09
CA THR A 9 -36.62 9.73 -37.06
C THR A 9 -35.16 9.71 -37.58
N LEU A 10 -34.17 10.03 -36.74
CA LEU A 10 -32.73 9.80 -36.97
C LEU A 10 -32.21 8.80 -35.93
N PRO A 11 -31.29 7.87 -36.25
CA PRO A 11 -30.54 7.15 -35.24
C PRO A 11 -29.24 7.88 -34.91
N ALA A 12 -29.06 8.12 -33.61
CA ALA A 12 -27.81 8.46 -32.96
C ALA A 12 -26.93 7.20 -32.80
N VAL A 13 -25.60 7.36 -32.81
CA VAL A 13 -24.73 7.24 -31.63
C VAL A 13 -23.26 7.35 -32.10
N ALA A 14 -22.59 8.37 -31.57
CA ALA A 14 -21.16 8.60 -31.61
C ALA A 14 -20.45 7.91 -30.43
N CYS A 15 -19.21 7.44 -30.59
CA CYS A 15 -18.12 7.65 -29.61
C CYS A 15 -16.76 7.07 -30.12
N GLY A 16 -15.89 7.94 -30.66
CA GLY A 16 -14.48 7.62 -30.90
C GLY A 16 -13.61 8.08 -29.73
N LYS A 17 -13.01 7.13 -29.02
CA LYS A 17 -12.22 7.32 -27.79
C LYS A 17 -10.93 8.11 -28.04
N ILE A 18 -10.77 9.21 -27.32
CA ILE A 18 -9.47 9.76 -26.91
C ILE A 18 -9.42 9.65 -25.39
N LYS A 19 -8.38 9.05 -24.83
CA LYS A 19 -7.79 9.45 -23.54
C LYS A 19 -6.45 8.76 -23.27
N SER A 20 -5.43 9.59 -23.36
CA SER A 20 -4.08 9.53 -22.82
C SER A 20 -4.02 9.02 -21.38
N SER A 21 -3.15 8.05 -21.11
CA SER A 21 -2.80 7.62 -19.76
C SER A 21 -1.57 8.37 -19.27
N THR A 22 -1.78 9.52 -18.63
CA THR A 22 -0.77 10.24 -17.85
C THR A 22 -1.38 10.65 -16.51
N GLY A 23 -0.81 10.12 -15.42
CA GLY A 23 -0.83 10.68 -14.06
C GLY A 23 -2.16 10.95 -13.35
N ARG A 24 -2.50 10.13 -12.34
CA ARG A 24 -3.12 10.63 -11.09
C ARG A 24 -2.88 9.66 -9.93
N ARG A 25 -2.01 10.06 -9.00
CA ARG A 25 -1.82 9.39 -7.71
C ARG A 25 -3.14 9.41 -6.93
N GLY A 26 -3.61 8.23 -6.53
CA GLY A 26 -4.04 8.00 -5.15
C GLY A 26 -5.46 8.37 -4.69
N ASN A 27 -6.49 8.46 -5.55
CA ASN A 27 -7.87 8.52 -5.07
C ASN A 27 -8.66 7.25 -5.40
N ILE A 28 -9.28 6.64 -4.38
CA ILE A 28 -10.24 5.56 -4.54
C ILE A 28 -11.48 6.10 -5.27
N PRO A 29 -12.04 5.37 -6.25
CA PRO A 29 -13.25 5.79 -6.93
C PRO A 29 -14.42 5.95 -5.94
N TYR A 30 -15.27 6.94 -6.18
CA TYR A 30 -16.45 7.23 -5.33
C TYR A 30 -17.40 6.02 -5.20
N THR A 31 -17.48 5.19 -6.25
CA THR A 31 -18.31 3.99 -6.28
C THR A 31 -17.43 2.74 -6.38
N ILE A 32 -17.49 1.88 -5.38
CA ILE A 32 -16.88 0.54 -5.40
C ILE A 32 -17.98 -0.48 -5.74
N ASP A 33 -17.89 -1.04 -6.94
CA ASP A 33 -18.79 -2.04 -7.49
C ASP A 33 -18.12 -3.43 -7.51
N ARG A 34 -18.89 -4.46 -7.89
CA ARG A 34 -18.40 -5.84 -8.00
C ARG A 34 -17.26 -5.98 -9.02
N ARG A 35 -17.20 -5.16 -10.07
CA ARG A 35 -16.20 -5.30 -11.14
C ARG A 35 -14.87 -4.65 -10.77
N ASN A 36 -14.90 -3.62 -9.94
CA ASN A 36 -13.74 -2.81 -9.60
C ASN A 36 -13.14 -3.11 -8.22
N LEU A 37 -13.86 -3.82 -7.33
CA LEU A 37 -13.47 -4.09 -5.94
C LEU A 37 -12.03 -4.62 -5.80
N LEU A 38 -11.66 -5.68 -6.52
CA LEU A 38 -10.32 -6.29 -6.41
C LEU A 38 -9.21 -5.38 -6.93
N SER A 39 -9.50 -4.56 -7.94
CA SER A 39 -8.56 -3.59 -8.50
C SER A 39 -8.40 -2.36 -7.60
N VAL A 40 -9.47 -1.93 -6.94
CA VAL A 40 -9.42 -0.87 -5.92
C VAL A 40 -8.61 -1.34 -4.72
N ALA A 41 -8.88 -2.56 -4.22
CA ALA A 41 -8.14 -3.17 -3.12
C ALA A 41 -6.64 -3.25 -3.41
N SER A 42 -6.24 -3.77 -4.59
CA SER A 42 -4.82 -3.92 -4.90
C SER A 42 -4.08 -2.59 -5.03
N ARG A 43 -4.73 -1.55 -5.61
CA ARG A 43 -4.15 -0.20 -5.68
C ARG A 43 -3.96 0.41 -4.29
N LEU A 44 -4.96 0.27 -3.42
CA LEU A 44 -4.86 0.72 -2.03
C LEU A 44 -3.70 0.02 -1.33
N LEU A 45 -3.61 -1.31 -1.43
CA LEU A 45 -2.59 -2.11 -0.78
C LEU A 45 -1.18 -1.75 -1.27
N ASN A 46 -0.96 -1.61 -2.58
CA ASN A 46 0.32 -1.10 -3.12
C ASN A 46 0.69 0.24 -2.49
N SER A 47 -0.25 1.19 -2.45
CA SER A 47 0.00 2.53 -1.88
C SER A 47 0.28 2.56 -0.38
N ARG A 48 -0.08 1.50 0.36
CA ARG A 48 0.07 1.39 1.82
C ARG A 48 1.28 0.56 2.22
N ILE A 49 1.72 -0.34 1.35
CA ILE A 49 2.88 -1.21 1.60
C ILE A 49 4.17 -0.54 1.14
N GLU A 50 4.13 0.32 0.12
CA GLU A 50 5.29 1.10 -0.34
C GLU A 50 5.67 2.27 0.58
N ASP A 51 5.07 2.40 1.77
CA ASP A 51 5.34 3.50 2.71
C ASP A 51 6.75 3.36 3.34
N PRO A 52 7.72 4.24 2.99
CA PRO A 52 9.11 4.12 3.43
C PRO A 52 9.33 4.44 4.93
N ASP A 53 8.31 5.00 5.60
CA ASP A 53 8.32 5.29 7.04
C ASP A 53 7.78 4.11 7.90
N GLY A 54 7.60 2.94 7.30
CA GLY A 54 7.16 1.73 8.01
C GLY A 54 8.16 1.29 9.09
N PRO A 55 7.70 0.72 10.22
CA PRO A 55 8.59 0.24 11.27
C PRO A 55 9.54 -0.82 10.72
N ARG A 56 10.83 -0.69 11.07
CA ARG A 56 11.90 -1.63 10.72
C ARG A 56 11.45 -3.06 11.03
N THR A 57 11.68 -3.97 10.08
CA THR A 57 11.36 -5.40 10.23
C THR A 57 12.10 -5.96 11.44
N GLU A 58 11.37 -6.30 12.49
CA GLU A 58 11.90 -7.08 13.61
C GLU A 58 12.33 -8.47 13.10
N PRO A 59 13.38 -9.09 13.67
CA PRO A 59 13.78 -10.44 13.30
C PRO A 59 12.62 -11.43 13.53
N GLY A 60 12.09 -12.04 12.46
CA GLY A 60 10.94 -12.93 12.55
C GLY A 60 10.42 -13.43 11.18
N PRO A 61 9.30 -14.17 11.17
CA PRO A 61 8.65 -14.62 9.94
C PRO A 61 8.29 -13.44 9.03
N THR A 62 8.43 -13.63 7.72
CA THR A 62 8.13 -12.59 6.74
C THR A 62 6.70 -12.07 6.93
N PRO A 63 6.51 -10.77 7.22
CA PRO A 63 5.19 -10.22 7.50
C PRO A 63 4.34 -10.18 6.23
N VAL A 64 3.01 -10.17 6.41
CA VAL A 64 2.05 -10.18 5.29
C VAL A 64 2.28 -9.01 4.33
N ARG A 65 2.69 -7.84 4.83
CA ARG A 65 3.02 -6.66 4.00
C ARG A 65 4.15 -6.93 3.00
N GLU A 66 5.09 -7.81 3.30
CA GLU A 66 6.19 -8.18 2.38
C GLU A 66 5.79 -9.35 1.46
N MET A 67 4.94 -10.25 1.96
CA MET A 67 4.47 -11.41 1.20
C MET A 67 3.46 -11.03 0.10
N TRP A 68 2.50 -10.15 0.42
CA TRP A 68 1.39 -9.83 -0.47
C TRP A 68 1.83 -9.24 -1.83
N PRO A 69 2.77 -8.28 -1.91
CA PRO A 69 3.22 -7.75 -3.21
C PRO A 69 3.85 -8.82 -4.10
N ARG A 70 4.67 -9.71 -3.51
CA ARG A 70 5.30 -10.83 -4.22
C ARG A 70 4.25 -11.81 -4.73
N TRP A 71 3.27 -12.15 -3.88
CA TRP A 71 2.15 -13.00 -4.27
C TRP A 71 1.29 -12.34 -5.38
N TYR A 72 0.98 -11.05 -5.26
CA TYR A 72 0.14 -10.33 -6.22
C TYR A 72 0.82 -10.20 -7.58
N ALA A 73 2.14 -9.97 -7.62
CA ALA A 73 2.93 -10.00 -8.85
C ALA A 73 2.85 -11.37 -9.55
N ARG A 74 2.99 -12.47 -8.81
CA ARG A 74 2.81 -13.83 -9.36
C ARG A 74 1.38 -14.07 -9.84
N HIS A 75 0.37 -13.59 -9.11
CA HIS A 75 -1.01 -13.67 -9.55
C HIS A 75 -1.23 -12.93 -10.88
N GLN A 76 -0.65 -11.74 -11.04
CA GLN A 76 -0.72 -11.01 -12.31
C GLN A 76 -0.01 -11.75 -13.46
N GLN A 77 1.14 -12.38 -13.20
CA GLN A 77 1.80 -13.26 -14.16
C GLN A 77 0.91 -14.45 -14.54
N ARG A 78 0.26 -15.10 -13.56
CA ARG A 78 -0.69 -16.19 -13.79
C ARG A 78 -1.83 -15.75 -14.71
N VAL A 79 -2.46 -14.60 -14.44
CA VAL A 79 -3.54 -14.07 -15.29
C VAL A 79 -3.08 -13.83 -16.73
N ARG A 80 -1.85 -13.36 -16.92
CA ARG A 80 -1.26 -13.20 -18.27
C ARG A 80 -1.00 -14.56 -18.93
N ALA A 81 -0.49 -15.54 -18.18
CA ALA A 81 -0.24 -16.89 -18.65
C ALA A 81 -1.54 -17.61 -19.05
N THR A 82 -2.62 -17.49 -18.27
CA THR A 82 -3.94 -18.03 -18.62
C THR A 82 -4.45 -17.49 -19.96
N ARG A 83 -4.39 -16.17 -20.15
CA ARG A 83 -4.81 -15.54 -21.42
C ARG A 83 -3.95 -15.99 -22.60
N LEU A 84 -2.64 -16.15 -22.37
CA LEU A 84 -1.74 -16.68 -23.38
C LEU A 84 -2.08 -18.13 -23.72
N ARG A 85 -2.29 -18.99 -22.72
CA ARG A 85 -2.71 -20.38 -22.92
C ARG A 85 -4.03 -20.45 -23.70
N GLU A 86 -5.05 -19.70 -23.31
CA GLU A 86 -6.35 -19.67 -24.01
C GLU A 86 -6.22 -19.19 -25.46
N LYS A 87 -5.32 -18.24 -25.74
CA LYS A 87 -5.02 -17.79 -27.10
C LYS A 87 -4.32 -18.90 -27.90
N LEU A 88 -3.29 -19.52 -27.33
CA LEU A 88 -2.54 -20.60 -27.98
C LEU A 88 -3.40 -21.84 -28.19
N GLU A 89 -4.34 -22.13 -27.28
CA GLU A 89 -5.31 -23.22 -27.40
C GLU A 89 -6.19 -23.05 -28.65
N LYS A 90 -6.71 -21.84 -28.87
CA LYS A 90 -7.50 -21.53 -30.08
C LYS A 90 -6.67 -21.69 -31.35
N GLN A 91 -5.46 -21.14 -31.38
CA GLN A 91 -4.56 -21.27 -32.53
C GLN A 91 -4.16 -22.72 -32.79
N LEU A 92 -3.92 -23.49 -31.73
CA LEU A 92 -3.57 -24.91 -31.83
C LEU A 92 -4.73 -25.74 -32.39
N LEU A 93 -5.97 -25.45 -31.97
CA LEU A 93 -7.16 -26.08 -32.53
C LEU A 93 -7.33 -25.78 -34.02
N GLU A 94 -7.13 -24.53 -34.42
CA GLU A 94 -7.19 -24.10 -35.83
C GLU A 94 -6.11 -24.79 -36.69
N GLU A 95 -4.86 -24.85 -36.21
CA GLU A 95 -3.74 -25.45 -36.96
C GLU A 95 -3.79 -26.98 -37.01
N ALA A 96 -4.10 -27.61 -35.87
CA ALA A 96 -4.19 -29.06 -35.79
C ALA A 96 -5.43 -29.62 -36.51
N GLY A 97 -6.45 -28.79 -36.74
CA GLY A 97 -7.73 -29.19 -37.33
C GLY A 97 -8.68 -29.83 -36.31
N GLY A 98 -8.59 -29.42 -35.03
CA GLY A 98 -9.37 -29.96 -33.92
C GLY A 98 -8.55 -30.78 -32.93
N LEU A 99 -9.25 -31.38 -31.96
CA LEU A 99 -8.63 -32.18 -30.90
C LEU A 99 -8.06 -33.51 -31.44
N PRO A 100 -7.00 -34.06 -30.82
CA PRO A 100 -6.36 -35.30 -31.26
C PRO A 100 -7.17 -36.54 -30.84
N VAL A 101 -8.38 -36.65 -31.38
CA VAL A 101 -9.40 -37.67 -31.08
C VAL A 101 -9.74 -38.42 -32.36
N ALA A 102 -9.91 -39.73 -32.31
CA ALA A 102 -10.39 -40.53 -33.45
C ALA A 102 -11.87 -40.90 -33.26
N MET A 103 -12.60 -41.04 -34.36
CA MET A 103 -14.02 -41.38 -34.35
C MET A 103 -14.21 -42.87 -34.67
N LEU A 104 -14.85 -43.61 -33.76
CA LEU A 104 -15.15 -45.03 -33.96
C LEU A 104 -16.66 -45.26 -34.08
N ARG A 105 -17.10 -46.02 -35.09
CA ARG A 105 -18.50 -46.42 -35.22
C ARG A 105 -18.81 -47.57 -34.27
N ASN A 106 -19.77 -47.42 -33.37
CA ASN A 106 -20.16 -48.51 -32.48
C ASN A 106 -21.00 -49.55 -33.24
N VAL A 107 -20.67 -50.84 -33.16
CA VAL A 107 -21.50 -51.90 -33.75
C VAL A 107 -22.62 -52.23 -32.77
N GLY A 108 -23.84 -51.76 -33.07
CA GLY A 108 -25.05 -52.01 -32.28
C GLY A 108 -25.77 -50.78 -31.74
N ASN A 109 -25.20 -49.58 -31.90
CA ASN A 109 -25.88 -48.31 -31.65
C ASN A 109 -25.41 -47.33 -32.74
N ASP A 110 -26.31 -46.62 -33.42
CA ASP A 110 -26.00 -45.72 -34.56
C ASP A 110 -25.12 -44.50 -34.20
N GLY A 111 -24.50 -44.50 -33.01
CA GLY A 111 -23.61 -43.47 -32.51
C GLY A 111 -22.15 -43.69 -32.87
N THR A 112 -21.48 -42.59 -33.25
CA THR A 112 -20.02 -42.50 -33.33
C THR A 112 -19.46 -42.17 -31.95
N VAL A 113 -18.45 -42.89 -31.49
CA VAL A 113 -17.79 -42.71 -30.20
C VAL A 113 -16.45 -41.99 -30.40
N GLU A 114 -16.23 -40.93 -29.62
CA GLU A 114 -14.96 -40.22 -29.56
C GLU A 114 -13.93 -41.00 -28.74
N VAL A 115 -12.75 -41.22 -29.33
CA VAL A 115 -11.72 -42.07 -28.73
C VAL A 115 -10.41 -41.28 -28.57
N HIS A 116 -10.00 -41.11 -27.31
CA HIS A 116 -8.88 -40.24 -26.94
C HIS A 116 -7.56 -41.00 -26.79
N SER A 117 -7.61 -42.32 -26.61
CA SER A 117 -6.43 -43.16 -26.38
C SER A 117 -6.48 -44.52 -27.08
N PHE A 118 -5.30 -45.13 -27.25
CA PHE A 118 -5.22 -46.52 -27.72
C PHE A 118 -5.83 -47.52 -26.74
N ALA A 119 -5.87 -47.19 -25.44
CA ALA A 119 -6.52 -48.03 -24.43
C ALA A 119 -8.05 -48.02 -24.62
N ASP A 120 -8.62 -46.87 -24.96
CA ASP A 120 -10.05 -46.75 -25.29
C ASP A 120 -10.39 -47.55 -26.55
N ILE A 121 -9.55 -47.49 -27.60
CA ILE A 121 -9.68 -48.33 -28.80
C ILE A 121 -9.65 -49.82 -28.43
N ASN A 122 -8.71 -50.22 -27.56
CA ASN A 122 -8.57 -51.62 -27.15
C ASN A 122 -9.76 -52.12 -26.31
N ARG A 123 -10.38 -51.25 -25.52
CA ARG A 123 -11.60 -51.58 -24.75
C ARG A 123 -12.79 -51.89 -25.67
N MET A 124 -12.84 -51.26 -26.84
CA MET A 124 -13.88 -51.47 -27.85
C MET A 124 -13.51 -52.52 -28.91
N ALA A 125 -12.34 -53.15 -28.79
CA ALA A 125 -11.81 -54.04 -29.82
C ALA A 125 -12.65 -55.32 -30.03
N SER A 126 -13.38 -55.78 -29.01
CA SER A 126 -14.27 -56.94 -29.13
C SER A 126 -15.56 -56.66 -29.92
N GLN A 127 -15.87 -55.38 -30.17
CA GLN A 127 -17.09 -54.92 -30.82
C GLN A 127 -16.83 -54.38 -32.23
N LEU A 128 -15.58 -54.40 -32.70
CA LEU A 128 -15.15 -53.73 -33.92
C LEU A 128 -14.33 -54.66 -34.81
N ASP A 129 -14.46 -54.50 -36.11
CA ASP A 129 -13.63 -55.20 -37.08
C ASP A 129 -12.17 -54.69 -37.07
N ALA A 130 -11.23 -55.57 -37.41
CA ALA A 130 -9.79 -55.31 -37.38
C ALA A 130 -9.39 -54.13 -38.27
N GLU A 131 -10.07 -53.93 -39.40
CA GLU A 131 -9.85 -52.81 -40.32
C GLU A 131 -10.23 -51.47 -39.67
N HIS A 132 -11.41 -51.40 -39.06
CA HIS A 132 -11.89 -50.20 -38.35
C HIS A 132 -10.99 -49.83 -37.16
N LEU A 133 -10.48 -50.83 -36.44
CA LEU A 133 -9.50 -50.62 -35.37
C LEU A 133 -8.16 -50.09 -35.90
N SER A 134 -7.70 -50.62 -37.04
CA SER A 134 -6.46 -50.16 -37.69
C SER A 134 -6.60 -48.71 -38.16
N GLN A 135 -7.73 -48.37 -38.79
CA GLN A 135 -8.03 -47.03 -39.28
C GLN A 135 -8.10 -46.01 -38.14
N ALA A 136 -8.82 -46.32 -37.05
CA ALA A 136 -8.89 -45.44 -35.88
C ALA A 136 -7.52 -45.25 -35.22
N ARG A 137 -6.69 -46.31 -35.16
CA ARG A 137 -5.31 -46.21 -34.67
C ARG A 137 -4.43 -45.33 -35.56
N ALA A 138 -4.59 -45.42 -36.89
CA ALA A 138 -3.85 -44.60 -37.84
C ALA A 138 -4.28 -43.13 -37.78
N GLU A 139 -5.59 -42.88 -37.72
CA GLU A 139 -6.15 -41.54 -37.56
C GLU A 139 -5.67 -40.87 -36.27
N LEU A 140 -5.74 -41.59 -35.14
CA LEU A 140 -5.28 -41.07 -33.85
C LEU A 140 -3.79 -40.74 -33.88
N ARG A 141 -2.96 -41.56 -34.54
CA ARG A 141 -1.53 -41.28 -34.72
C ARG A 141 -1.31 -40.01 -35.55
N TRP A 142 -2.02 -39.89 -36.68
CA TRP A 142 -1.90 -38.74 -37.57
C TRP A 142 -2.33 -37.44 -36.88
N ARG A 143 -3.49 -37.43 -36.20
CA ARG A 143 -3.98 -36.26 -35.46
C ARG A 143 -3.04 -35.89 -34.30
N ARG A 144 -2.52 -36.86 -33.55
CA ARG A 144 -1.50 -36.61 -32.50
C ARG A 144 -0.20 -36.07 -33.06
N LYS A 145 0.25 -36.53 -34.23
CA LYS A 145 1.46 -36.00 -34.88
C LYS A 145 1.26 -34.53 -35.26
N ARG A 146 0.13 -34.19 -35.89
CA ARG A 146 -0.23 -32.79 -36.22
C ARG A 146 -0.30 -31.91 -34.98
N TRP A 147 -0.96 -32.40 -33.93
CA TRP A 147 -1.06 -31.67 -32.66
C TRP A 147 0.33 -31.38 -32.06
N LYS A 148 1.22 -32.38 -32.00
CA LYS A 148 2.59 -32.20 -31.49
C LYS A 148 3.41 -31.25 -32.36
N GLU A 149 3.22 -31.28 -33.68
CA GLU A 149 3.94 -30.41 -34.60
C GLU A 149 3.49 -28.95 -34.46
N ALA A 150 2.18 -28.71 -34.38
CA ALA A 150 1.62 -27.39 -34.11
C ALA A 150 2.01 -26.89 -32.71
N ASP A 151 1.99 -27.76 -31.69
CA ASP A 151 2.44 -27.45 -30.34
C ASP A 151 3.93 -27.06 -30.30
N ARG A 152 4.79 -27.77 -31.03
CA ARG A 152 6.23 -27.42 -31.14
C ARG A 152 6.44 -26.04 -31.76
N ARG A 153 5.54 -25.62 -32.67
CA ARG A 153 5.60 -24.30 -33.33
C ARG A 153 5.05 -23.18 -32.46
N LEU A 154 3.94 -23.44 -31.76
CA LEU A 154 3.19 -22.44 -30.98
C LEU A 154 3.64 -22.35 -29.51
N GLY A 155 4.24 -23.42 -28.97
CA GLY A 155 4.66 -23.50 -27.56
C GLY A 155 3.51 -23.66 -26.57
N TYR A 156 2.39 -24.29 -26.95
CA TYR A 156 1.22 -24.43 -26.09
C TYR A 156 1.51 -25.23 -24.81
N SER A 157 2.17 -26.38 -24.92
CA SER A 157 2.55 -27.22 -23.77
C SER A 157 3.47 -26.48 -22.79
N ALA A 158 4.37 -25.63 -23.30
CA ALA A 158 5.22 -24.78 -22.46
C ALA A 158 4.41 -23.71 -21.71
N ALA A 159 3.41 -23.10 -22.37
CA ALA A 159 2.50 -22.15 -21.73
C ALA A 159 1.63 -22.81 -20.65
N VAL A 160 1.15 -24.04 -20.90
CA VAL A 160 0.42 -24.85 -19.91
C VAL A 160 1.30 -25.15 -18.69
N ALA A 161 2.55 -25.55 -18.91
CA ALA A 161 3.50 -25.83 -17.83
C ALA A 161 3.79 -24.58 -16.99
N LEU A 162 4.04 -23.44 -17.63
CA LEU A 162 4.26 -22.16 -16.96
C LEU A 162 3.03 -21.72 -16.15
N GLU A 163 1.81 -21.84 -16.71
CA GLU A 163 0.60 -21.53 -15.96
C GLU A 163 0.46 -22.42 -14.72
N ARG A 164 0.70 -23.72 -14.86
CA ARG A 164 0.64 -24.68 -13.75
C ARG A 164 1.63 -24.33 -12.64
N GLU A 165 2.87 -24.00 -12.98
CA GLU A 165 3.89 -23.55 -12.02
C GLU A 165 3.44 -22.28 -11.28
N LEU A 166 2.92 -21.29 -12.00
CA LEU A 166 2.42 -20.04 -11.41
C LEU A 166 1.20 -20.27 -10.51
N VAL A 167 0.30 -21.19 -10.88
CA VAL A 167 -0.84 -21.61 -10.04
C VAL A 167 -0.33 -22.22 -8.73
N GLU A 168 0.64 -23.12 -8.81
CA GLU A 168 1.22 -23.80 -7.65
C GLU A 168 1.93 -22.81 -6.71
N GLN A 169 2.84 -21.98 -7.25
CA GLN A 169 3.59 -20.99 -6.48
C GLN A 169 2.67 -19.94 -5.83
N ALA A 170 1.68 -19.44 -6.56
CA ALA A 170 0.70 -18.50 -6.02
C ALA A 170 -0.18 -19.16 -4.95
N GLY A 171 -0.55 -20.43 -5.13
CA GLY A 171 -1.31 -21.20 -4.16
C GLY A 171 -0.55 -21.44 -2.86
N ILE A 172 0.73 -21.84 -2.94
CA ILE A 172 1.61 -22.01 -1.77
C ILE A 172 1.75 -20.68 -1.04
N SER A 173 2.17 -19.62 -1.75
CA SER A 173 2.38 -18.29 -1.16
C SER A 173 1.10 -17.74 -0.52
N GLY A 174 -0.06 -17.95 -1.16
CA GLY A 174 -1.36 -17.54 -0.62
C GLY A 174 -1.75 -18.30 0.66
N ARG A 175 -1.50 -19.62 0.70
CA ARG A 175 -1.74 -20.45 1.91
C ARG A 175 -0.84 -20.05 3.07
N VAL A 176 0.45 -19.78 2.83
CA VAL A 176 1.36 -19.30 3.88
C VAL A 176 0.88 -17.94 4.41
N MET A 177 0.49 -17.02 3.51
CA MET A 177 -0.03 -15.71 3.92
C MET A 177 -1.32 -15.81 4.75
N TRP A 178 -2.13 -16.85 4.50
CA TRP A 178 -3.35 -17.11 5.26
C TRP A 178 -3.08 -17.49 6.72
N ILE A 179 -2.03 -18.27 7.01
CA ILE A 179 -1.68 -18.68 8.37
C ILE A 179 -0.83 -17.64 9.12
N THR A 180 -0.16 -16.73 8.42
CA THR A 180 0.63 -15.66 9.05
C THR A 180 -0.28 -14.72 9.86
N ARG A 181 0.11 -14.43 11.11
CA ARG A 181 -0.60 -13.50 11.99
C ARG A 181 -0.49 -12.06 11.43
N PRO A 182 -1.60 -11.35 11.19
CA PRO A 182 -1.55 -9.97 10.75
C PRO A 182 -1.22 -9.03 11.92
N SER A 183 -0.42 -8.01 11.65
CA SER A 183 -0.02 -6.95 12.58
C SER A 183 -0.76 -5.63 12.35
N SER A 184 -1.47 -5.50 11.24
CA SER A 184 -2.20 -4.27 10.87
C SER A 184 -3.48 -4.54 10.08
N LEU A 185 -4.36 -3.53 10.03
CA LEU A 185 -5.57 -3.58 9.20
C LEU A 185 -5.25 -3.72 7.71
N THR A 186 -4.15 -3.13 7.24
CA THR A 186 -3.64 -3.30 5.87
C THR A 186 -3.33 -4.77 5.58
N GLU A 187 -2.70 -5.46 6.52
CA GLU A 187 -2.40 -6.89 6.39
C GLU A 187 -3.66 -7.76 6.43
N VAL A 188 -4.65 -7.42 7.26
CA VAL A 188 -5.98 -8.09 7.23
C VAL A 188 -6.65 -7.89 5.87
N THR A 189 -6.61 -6.66 5.33
CA THR A 189 -7.16 -6.32 4.02
C THR A 189 -6.45 -7.11 2.90
N ALA A 190 -5.13 -7.24 2.98
CA ALA A 190 -4.31 -8.03 2.06
C ALA A 190 -4.67 -9.53 2.07
N LYS A 191 -4.86 -10.11 3.26
CA LYS A 191 -5.29 -11.50 3.42
C LYS A 191 -6.68 -11.75 2.83
N LEU A 192 -7.64 -10.88 3.12
CA LEU A 192 -9.00 -10.99 2.58
C LEU A 192 -9.02 -10.81 1.06
N HIS A 193 -8.26 -9.85 0.53
CA HIS A 193 -8.08 -9.67 -0.90
C HIS A 193 -7.54 -10.93 -1.57
N CYS A 194 -6.48 -11.52 -1.00
CA CYS A 194 -5.91 -12.77 -1.50
C CYS A 194 -6.90 -13.93 -1.47
N LEU A 195 -7.66 -14.10 -0.37
CA LEU A 195 -8.65 -15.16 -0.24
C LEU A 195 -9.68 -15.07 -1.37
N ILE A 196 -10.23 -13.89 -1.61
CA ILE A 196 -11.25 -13.69 -2.64
C ILE A 196 -10.64 -13.92 -4.04
N VAL A 197 -9.44 -13.40 -4.31
CA VAL A 197 -8.77 -13.60 -5.61
C VAL A 197 -8.44 -15.07 -5.88
N MET A 198 -8.09 -15.85 -4.86
CA MET A 198 -7.74 -17.27 -5.07
C MET A 198 -8.96 -18.14 -5.37
N HIS A 199 -10.11 -17.84 -4.77
CA HIS A 199 -11.31 -18.66 -4.91
C HIS A 199 -12.27 -18.14 -5.98
N ASP A 200 -12.39 -16.81 -6.10
CA ASP A 200 -13.29 -16.15 -7.03
C ASP A 200 -12.65 -14.91 -7.69
N PRO A 201 -11.64 -15.11 -8.55
CA PRO A 201 -10.91 -14.01 -9.19
C PRO A 201 -11.80 -13.13 -10.08
N SER A 202 -12.89 -13.70 -10.61
CA SER A 202 -13.87 -12.99 -11.44
C SER A 202 -15.03 -12.40 -10.65
N LEU A 203 -15.06 -12.62 -9.33
CA LEU A 203 -16.18 -12.28 -8.46
C LEU A 203 -17.50 -12.79 -9.05
N LYS A 204 -17.63 -14.07 -9.41
CA LYS A 204 -18.82 -14.70 -9.98
C LYS A 204 -19.72 -15.40 -8.97
N PHE A 205 -19.20 -15.82 -7.81
CA PHE A 205 -20.00 -16.51 -6.81
C PHE A 205 -21.00 -15.56 -6.15
N GLU A 206 -22.26 -16.01 -6.06
CA GLU A 206 -23.38 -15.21 -5.56
C GLU A 206 -23.85 -15.68 -4.18
N ASP A 207 -23.61 -16.94 -3.85
CA ASP A 207 -24.04 -17.53 -2.59
C ASP A 207 -23.19 -17.04 -1.39
N ALA A 208 -23.82 -17.00 -0.21
CA ALA A 208 -23.14 -16.73 1.05
C ALA A 208 -21.97 -17.71 1.24
N PRO A 209 -20.78 -17.27 1.72
CA PRO A 209 -20.47 -15.98 2.33
C PRO A 209 -19.88 -14.94 1.35
N TRP A 210 -19.91 -15.17 0.04
CA TRP A 210 -19.21 -14.30 -0.93
C TRP A 210 -19.72 -12.86 -0.95
N PRO A 211 -21.03 -12.57 -0.87
CA PRO A 211 -21.53 -11.21 -0.68
C PRO A 211 -20.97 -10.53 0.59
N GLU A 212 -20.92 -11.24 1.70
CA GLU A 212 -20.45 -10.75 3.00
C GLU A 212 -18.95 -10.49 2.98
N LEU A 213 -18.14 -11.40 2.44
CA LEU A 213 -16.70 -11.23 2.27
C LEU A 213 -16.36 -10.04 1.37
N ARG A 214 -17.11 -9.85 0.28
CA ARG A 214 -16.97 -8.67 -0.59
C ARG A 214 -17.32 -7.38 0.15
N THR A 215 -18.36 -7.40 0.97
CA THR A 215 -18.78 -6.27 1.81
C THR A 215 -17.72 -5.95 2.85
N MET A 216 -17.20 -6.96 3.56
CA MET A 216 -16.09 -6.82 4.51
C MET A 216 -14.86 -6.19 3.84
N LEU A 217 -14.47 -6.66 2.64
CA LEU A 217 -13.34 -6.07 1.92
C LEU A 217 -13.61 -4.61 1.55
N LYS A 218 -14.81 -4.30 1.09
CA LYS A 218 -15.23 -2.93 0.75
C LYS A 218 -15.20 -2.01 1.98
N ASP A 219 -15.62 -2.49 3.14
CA ASP A 219 -15.61 -1.71 4.38
C ASP A 219 -14.20 -1.54 4.93
N LEU A 220 -13.34 -2.57 4.85
CA LEU A 220 -11.92 -2.43 5.16
C LEU A 220 -11.22 -1.40 4.27
N ILE A 221 -11.52 -1.37 2.97
CA ILE A 221 -11.04 -0.34 2.04
C ILE A 221 -11.50 1.05 2.51
N ARG A 222 -12.78 1.22 2.86
CA ARG A 222 -13.33 2.49 3.33
C ARG A 222 -12.73 2.93 4.66
N VAL A 223 -12.50 2.02 5.59
CA VAL A 223 -11.85 2.31 6.87
C VAL A 223 -10.40 2.72 6.62
N ALA A 224 -9.67 1.97 5.79
CA ALA A 224 -8.30 2.30 5.42
C ALA A 224 -8.20 3.66 4.68
N GLU A 225 -9.16 4.00 3.82
CA GLU A 225 -9.25 5.33 3.21
C GLU A 225 -9.61 6.39 4.22
N LYS A 226 -10.57 6.15 5.12
CA LYS A 226 -10.88 7.10 6.18
C LYS A 226 -9.67 7.34 7.06
N HIS A 227 -8.82 6.35 7.32
CA HIS A 227 -7.53 6.56 7.99
C HIS A 227 -6.49 7.29 7.12
N ARG A 228 -6.66 7.38 5.79
CA ARG A 228 -5.84 8.19 4.86
C ARG A 228 -6.36 9.62 4.73
N GLN A 229 -7.68 9.76 4.67
CA GLN A 229 -8.46 10.97 4.42
C GLN A 229 -9.05 11.58 5.69
N LYS A 230 -8.77 11.05 6.88
CA LYS A 230 -8.88 11.83 8.10
C LYS A 230 -7.74 12.86 7.97
N PRO A 231 -7.97 14.14 7.62
CA PRO A 231 -7.33 15.14 8.45
C PRO A 231 -7.83 14.78 9.83
N CYS A 232 -6.92 14.45 10.73
CA CYS A 232 -7.25 14.10 12.09
C CYS A 232 -8.41 14.99 12.59
N ASN A 233 -9.62 14.41 12.68
CA ASN A 233 -10.58 14.67 13.75
C ASN A 233 -10.30 13.63 14.89
N GLY A 234 -9.03 13.31 15.11
CA GLY A 234 -8.42 13.43 16.44
C GLY A 234 -7.74 14.81 16.48
N PRO A 235 -7.26 15.32 17.62
CA PRO A 235 -6.80 16.70 17.70
C PRO A 235 -5.86 17.02 16.55
N ALA A 236 -6.13 18.14 15.86
CA ALA A 236 -5.43 18.59 14.68
C ALA A 236 -3.91 18.37 14.80
N TYR A 237 -3.28 17.97 13.69
CA TYR A 237 -1.82 17.94 13.59
C TYR A 237 -1.27 19.26 14.16
N PRO A 238 -0.46 19.22 15.25
CA PRO A 238 -0.25 20.35 16.16
C PRO A 238 0.72 21.39 15.60
N GLY A 239 0.90 21.45 14.29
CA GLY A 239 1.61 22.53 13.64
C GLY A 239 0.68 23.63 13.16
N LYS A 240 -0.51 23.28 12.64
CA LYS A 240 -1.35 24.22 11.86
C LYS A 240 -2.57 24.75 12.63
N ALA A 241 -2.92 24.11 13.75
CA ALA A 241 -4.00 24.55 14.65
C ALA A 241 -3.73 24.18 16.12
N ALA A 242 -2.46 24.03 16.52
CA ALA A 242 -2.19 23.91 17.95
C ALA A 242 -2.37 25.28 18.58
N GLY A 243 -3.49 25.45 19.28
CA GLY A 243 -3.66 26.58 20.18
C GLY A 243 -2.50 26.63 21.17
N VAL A 244 -2.21 27.83 21.69
CA VAL A 244 -1.14 28.12 22.66
C VAL A 244 -0.98 27.02 23.72
N ARG A 245 -2.09 26.53 24.28
CA ARG A 245 -2.12 25.47 25.31
C ARG A 245 -1.59 24.12 24.82
N GLY A 246 -1.85 23.73 23.57
CA GLY A 246 -1.36 22.48 22.98
C GLY A 246 0.15 22.49 22.80
N ILE A 247 0.69 23.60 22.30
CA ILE A 247 2.15 23.78 22.12
C ILE A 247 2.86 23.84 23.47
N LEU A 248 2.27 24.52 24.45
CA LEU A 248 2.81 24.57 25.81
C LEU A 248 2.87 23.18 26.46
N ASN A 249 1.82 22.36 26.31
CA ASN A 249 1.81 20.99 26.81
C ASN A 249 2.86 20.12 26.12
N LEU A 250 3.05 20.29 24.81
CA LEU A 250 4.08 19.58 24.07
C LEU A 250 5.49 19.97 24.55
N ALA A 251 5.74 21.26 24.78
CA ALA A 251 7.01 21.74 25.35
C ALA A 251 7.33 21.09 26.71
N MET A 252 6.31 20.93 27.56
CA MET A 252 6.45 20.24 28.85
C MET A 252 6.82 18.76 28.68
N GLN A 253 6.19 18.05 27.73
CA GLN A 253 6.50 16.64 27.46
C GLN A 253 7.95 16.45 27.00
N TYR A 254 8.44 17.33 26.12
CA TYR A 254 9.84 17.31 25.67
C TYR A 254 10.81 17.61 26.83
N GLN A 255 10.49 18.57 27.71
CA GLN A 255 11.29 18.86 28.91
C GLN A 255 11.31 17.66 29.88
N ASP A 256 10.17 17.03 30.14
CA ASP A 256 10.09 15.86 31.02
C ASP A 256 10.87 14.67 30.46
N ALA A 257 10.81 14.44 29.15
CA ALA A 257 11.61 13.43 28.48
C ALA A 257 13.11 13.72 28.61
N ALA A 258 13.54 14.97 28.42
CA ALA A 258 14.94 15.40 28.60
C ALA A 258 15.41 15.22 30.06
N ASN A 259 14.54 15.47 31.04
CA ASN A 259 14.83 15.25 32.45
C ASN A 259 15.00 13.75 32.76
N LYS A 260 14.10 12.90 32.26
CA LYS A 260 14.17 11.44 32.45
C LYS A 260 15.45 10.84 31.88
N LEU A 261 15.91 11.29 30.71
CA LEU A 261 17.19 10.84 30.14
C LEU A 261 18.42 11.27 30.96
N GLY A 262 18.27 12.28 31.82
CA GLY A 262 19.33 12.70 32.75
C GLY A 262 19.36 11.92 34.06
N GLN A 263 18.34 11.12 34.36
CA GLN A 263 18.21 10.38 35.61
C GLN A 263 18.64 8.92 35.40
N GLY A 264 19.54 8.42 36.24
CA GLY A 264 19.83 6.98 36.34
C GLY A 264 20.96 6.42 35.47
N SER A 265 21.71 7.24 34.72
CA SER A 265 22.86 6.77 33.95
C SER A 265 24.18 7.36 34.45
N SER A 266 25.18 6.52 34.70
CA SER A 266 26.57 6.92 35.00
C SER A 266 27.28 7.57 33.81
N LYS A 267 26.76 7.37 32.58
CA LYS A 267 27.16 8.04 31.33
C LYS A 267 25.90 8.33 30.49
N PRO A 268 25.23 9.48 30.69
CA PRO A 268 24.03 9.81 29.92
C PRO A 268 24.35 9.97 28.44
N ASN A 269 23.52 9.37 27.57
CA ASN A 269 23.55 9.70 26.14
C ASN A 269 23.13 11.16 25.98
N GLU A 270 24.11 12.05 25.80
CA GLU A 270 23.87 13.49 25.80
C GLU A 270 23.12 13.94 24.55
N ALA A 271 23.38 13.35 23.38
CA ALA A 271 22.78 13.80 22.12
C ALA A 271 21.24 13.78 22.11
N PRO A 272 20.54 12.67 22.47
CA PRO A 272 19.08 12.67 22.54
C PRO A 272 18.54 13.65 23.59
N ARG A 273 19.21 13.76 24.74
CA ARG A 273 18.81 14.70 25.80
C ARG A 273 18.89 16.16 25.33
N ARG A 274 19.96 16.52 24.62
CA ARG A 274 20.14 17.86 24.03
C ARG A 274 19.07 18.18 22.99
N LEU A 275 18.78 17.23 22.10
CA LEU A 275 17.76 17.41 21.07
C LEU A 275 16.37 17.67 21.68
N LEU A 276 16.00 16.89 22.70
CA LEU A 276 14.74 17.09 23.42
C LEU A 276 14.71 18.44 24.15
N ALA A 277 15.84 18.87 24.75
CA ALA A 277 15.94 20.17 25.39
C ALA A 277 15.78 21.33 24.39
N LEU A 278 16.43 21.24 23.22
CA LEU A 278 16.28 22.24 22.15
C LEU A 278 14.82 22.34 21.68
N HIS A 279 14.16 21.20 21.44
CA HIS A 279 12.75 21.20 21.03
C HIS A 279 11.84 21.80 22.09
N ALA A 280 12.12 21.55 23.38
CA ALA A 280 11.37 22.20 24.45
C ALA A 280 11.55 23.73 24.42
N MET A 281 12.76 24.25 24.20
CA MET A 281 13.01 25.70 24.10
C MET A 281 12.24 26.34 22.94
N GLU A 282 12.30 25.72 21.76
CA GLU A 282 11.57 26.19 20.57
C GLU A 282 10.08 26.28 20.84
N LEU A 283 9.50 25.21 21.41
CA LEU A 283 8.07 25.14 21.66
C LEU A 283 7.61 26.12 22.74
N TYR A 284 8.41 26.37 23.79
CA TYR A 284 8.10 27.39 24.79
C TYR A 284 8.05 28.79 24.19
N LEU A 285 9.02 29.15 23.34
CA LEU A 285 9.04 30.44 22.66
C LEU A 285 7.89 30.56 21.66
N ASN A 286 7.61 29.51 20.87
CA ASN A 286 6.49 29.48 19.93
C ASN A 286 5.15 29.66 20.64
N ALA A 287 4.94 28.99 21.78
CA ALA A 287 3.71 29.13 22.56
C ALA A 287 3.51 30.57 23.05
N PHE A 288 4.58 31.23 23.51
CA PHE A 288 4.53 32.61 23.94
C PHE A 288 4.21 33.58 22.79
N LEU A 289 4.92 33.46 21.67
CA LEU A 289 4.73 34.31 20.49
C LEU A 289 3.31 34.18 19.92
N LEU A 290 2.78 32.96 19.84
CA LEU A 290 1.40 32.72 19.42
C LEU A 290 0.38 33.36 20.35
N ALA A 291 0.62 33.34 21.67
CA ALA A 291 -0.27 34.00 22.64
C ALA A 291 -0.25 35.53 22.51
N LYS A 292 0.83 36.10 21.96
CA LYS A 292 0.95 37.52 21.64
C LYS A 292 0.44 37.88 20.25
N GLY A 293 -0.15 36.93 19.53
CA GLY A 293 -0.78 37.17 18.23
C GLY A 293 0.19 37.17 17.06
N VAL A 294 1.43 36.68 17.24
CA VAL A 294 2.37 36.53 16.12
C VAL A 294 1.89 35.43 15.19
N ASP A 295 1.86 35.72 13.88
CA ASP A 295 1.37 34.79 12.87
C ASP A 295 2.21 33.47 12.84
N PRO A 296 1.56 32.30 12.79
CA PRO A 296 2.26 31.01 12.74
C PRO A 296 3.21 30.83 11.56
N ALA A 297 2.98 31.46 10.40
CA ALA A 297 3.89 31.37 9.27
C ALA A 297 5.19 32.12 9.54
N THR A 298 5.11 33.29 10.19
CA THR A 298 6.27 34.06 10.66
C THR A 298 7.12 33.23 11.63
N ILE A 299 6.48 32.58 12.61
CA ILE A 299 7.18 31.74 13.59
C ILE A 299 7.89 30.56 12.93
N ARG A 300 7.31 29.98 11.87
CA ARG A 300 7.94 28.90 11.09
C ARG A 300 9.10 29.40 10.24
N GLY A 301 9.04 30.63 9.77
CA GLY A 301 10.12 31.27 8.99
C GLY A 301 11.46 31.29 9.72
N PHE A 302 11.43 31.38 11.05
CA PHE A 302 12.64 31.33 11.90
C PHE A 302 13.32 29.95 11.99
N ARG A 303 12.76 28.88 11.41
CA ARG A 303 13.33 27.52 11.41
C ARG A 303 13.84 27.07 12.79
N HIS A 304 15.14 26.90 13.02
CA HIS A 304 15.73 26.51 14.31
C HIS A 304 16.44 27.67 15.03
N ASP A 305 16.19 28.92 14.61
CA ASP A 305 16.77 30.11 15.22
C ASP A 305 16.08 30.43 16.56
N LEU A 306 16.74 30.09 17.66
CA LEU A 306 16.28 30.36 19.03
C LEU A 306 16.56 31.81 19.44
N GLY A 307 17.57 32.46 18.87
CA GLY A 307 17.98 33.83 19.15
C GLY A 307 16.93 34.82 18.69
N GLU A 308 16.52 34.72 17.43
CA GLU A 308 15.47 35.58 16.87
C GLU A 308 14.12 35.37 17.56
N ARG A 309 13.76 34.12 17.88
CA ARG A 309 12.55 33.83 18.67
C ARG A 309 12.60 34.45 20.06
N ALA A 310 13.74 34.37 20.74
CA ALA A 310 13.93 34.93 22.07
C ALA A 310 13.89 36.46 22.04
N ARG A 311 14.50 37.09 21.02
CA ARG A 311 14.46 38.54 20.81
C ARG A 311 13.03 39.04 20.65
N LEU A 312 12.28 38.44 19.72
CA LEU A 312 10.87 38.77 19.50
C LEU A 312 9.99 38.51 20.74
N ALA A 313 10.25 37.42 21.48
CA ALA A 313 9.54 37.15 22.71
C ALA A 313 9.81 38.22 23.78
N SER A 314 11.06 38.70 23.88
CA SER A 314 11.43 39.78 24.79
C SER A 314 10.78 41.11 24.41
N GLU A 315 10.75 41.44 23.11
CA GLU A 315 10.05 42.62 22.59
C GLU A 315 8.55 42.57 22.87
N ALA A 316 7.95 41.38 22.81
CA ALA A 316 6.56 41.13 23.18
C ALA A 316 6.33 40.98 24.71
N GLY A 317 7.34 41.27 25.55
CA GLY A 317 7.23 41.41 27.00
C GLY A 317 7.68 40.20 27.83
N LEU A 318 8.34 39.20 27.25
CA LEU A 318 8.91 38.08 28.01
C LEU A 318 10.22 38.48 28.71
N VAL A 319 10.21 38.58 30.05
CA VAL A 319 11.40 38.97 30.82
C VAL A 319 12.27 37.75 31.18
N LEU A 320 13.35 37.55 30.41
CA LEU A 320 14.40 36.55 30.64
C LEU A 320 15.68 37.17 31.23
N ARG A 321 16.50 36.39 31.94
CA ARG A 321 17.82 36.84 32.40
C ARG A 321 18.73 37.16 31.20
N LYS A 322 19.60 38.17 31.33
CA LYS A 322 20.58 38.54 30.29
C LYS A 322 21.43 37.36 29.81
N ARG A 323 21.90 36.52 30.74
CA ARG A 323 22.69 35.30 30.44
C ARG A 323 21.93 34.26 29.62
N THR A 324 20.61 34.22 29.76
CA THR A 324 19.71 33.27 29.10
C THR A 324 19.42 33.72 27.68
N MET A 325 19.21 35.02 27.48
CA MET A 325 19.16 35.64 26.15
C MET A 325 20.46 35.42 25.36
N ALA A 326 21.61 35.71 25.98
CA ALA A 326 22.90 35.47 25.35
C ALA A 326 23.11 33.99 24.98
N HIS A 327 22.67 33.07 25.84
CA HIS A 327 22.78 31.65 25.57
C HIS A 327 21.91 31.20 24.38
N LEU A 328 20.67 31.68 24.26
CA LEU A 328 19.78 31.35 23.14
C LEU A 328 20.34 31.86 21.80
N ALA A 329 21.01 33.02 21.80
CA ALA A 329 21.75 33.52 20.64
C ALA A 329 22.91 32.58 20.27
N THR A 330 23.76 32.21 21.23
CA THR A 330 24.87 31.27 21.00
C THR A 330 24.40 29.91 20.45
N LEU A 331 23.27 29.37 20.95
CA LEU A 331 22.69 28.11 20.47
C LEU A 331 22.24 28.16 18.99
N SER A 332 21.93 29.36 18.50
CA SER A 332 21.48 29.58 17.12
C SER A 332 22.68 29.73 16.17
N GLU A 333 23.73 30.42 16.63
CA GLU A 333 24.99 30.58 15.90
C GLU A 333 25.78 29.27 15.78
N SER A 334 25.78 28.43 16.82
CA SER A 334 26.55 27.18 16.85
C SER A 334 25.95 26.05 16.00
N THR A 335 24.79 26.28 15.36
CA THR A 335 24.05 25.25 14.58
C THR A 335 23.86 23.94 15.33
N GLU A 336 23.66 24.01 16.65
CA GLU A 336 23.60 22.83 17.54
C GLU A 336 22.58 21.79 17.07
N TYR A 337 21.47 22.23 16.47
CA TYR A 337 20.49 21.37 15.82
C TYR A 337 21.09 20.50 14.71
N HIS A 338 21.90 21.08 13.83
CA HIS A 338 22.49 20.39 12.68
C HIS A 338 23.61 19.44 13.12
N VAL A 339 24.44 19.88 14.08
CA VAL A 339 25.55 19.09 14.62
C VAL A 339 25.04 17.82 15.31
N ILE A 340 23.99 17.92 16.14
CA ILE A 340 23.42 16.75 16.85
C ILE A 340 22.80 15.74 15.87
N SER A 341 22.23 16.18 14.75
CA SER A 341 21.56 15.31 13.77
C SER A 341 22.47 14.70 12.70
N HIS A 342 23.61 15.33 12.38
CA HIS A 342 24.41 14.94 11.22
C HIS A 342 25.91 14.70 11.49
N VAL A 343 26.49 15.29 12.54
CA VAL A 343 27.94 15.20 12.79
C VAL A 343 28.22 15.02 14.30
N PRO A 344 28.10 13.79 14.84
CA PRO A 344 28.32 13.50 16.26
C PRO A 344 29.76 13.80 16.75
N GLU A 345 30.72 13.89 15.83
CA GLU A 345 32.15 14.09 16.09
C GLU A 345 32.49 15.49 16.63
N LEU A 346 31.59 16.47 16.43
CA LEU A 346 31.76 17.86 16.90
C LEU A 346 31.01 18.15 18.22
N MET A 347 30.55 17.13 18.94
CA MET A 347 29.80 17.33 20.19
C MET A 347 30.57 18.07 21.30
N SER A 348 31.90 18.07 21.26
CA SER A 348 32.77 18.75 22.23
C SER A 348 32.77 20.27 22.13
N THR A 349 32.31 20.84 21.01
CA THR A 349 32.22 22.30 20.81
C THR A 349 30.86 22.87 21.21
N LEU A 350 29.92 22.01 21.63
CA LEU A 350 28.55 22.39 21.97
C LEU A 350 28.42 22.90 23.41
N SER A 351 27.37 23.70 23.69
CA SER A 351 27.12 24.24 25.02
C SER A 351 26.96 23.15 26.09
N GLN A 352 27.33 23.39 27.35
CA GLN A 352 27.16 22.37 28.39
C GLN A 352 25.69 21.98 28.62
N VAL A 353 25.39 20.69 28.72
CA VAL A 353 24.01 20.17 28.91
C VAL A 353 23.33 20.78 30.15
N ASN A 354 24.08 20.97 31.25
CA ASN A 354 23.55 21.62 32.46
C ASN A 354 23.07 23.06 32.19
N ARG A 355 23.78 23.80 31.34
CA ARG A 355 23.41 25.16 30.93
C ARG A 355 22.17 25.14 30.03
N MET A 356 22.02 24.13 29.17
CA MET A 356 20.80 23.92 28.39
C MET A 356 19.60 23.66 29.29
N MET A 357 19.70 22.71 30.23
CA MET A 357 18.60 22.39 31.13
C MET A 357 18.19 23.58 31.99
N ALA A 358 19.15 24.35 32.52
CA ALA A 358 18.86 25.59 33.25
C ALA A 358 18.13 26.65 32.39
N THR A 359 18.39 26.67 31.07
CA THR A 359 17.70 27.55 30.11
C THR A 359 16.27 27.08 29.86
N VAL A 360 16.06 25.77 29.66
CA VAL A 360 14.71 25.18 29.55
C VAL A 360 13.89 25.50 30.81
N ASP A 361 14.46 25.35 32.00
CA ASP A 361 13.76 25.58 33.27
C ASP A 361 13.37 27.04 33.46
N GLU A 362 14.20 27.98 33.02
CA GLU A 362 13.85 29.40 33.03
C GLU A 362 12.73 29.73 32.04
N LEU A 363 12.84 29.28 30.79
CA LEU A 363 11.80 29.47 29.78
C LEU A 363 10.46 28.88 30.24
N SER A 364 10.48 27.64 30.72
CA SER A 364 9.31 26.94 31.27
C SER A 364 8.62 27.74 32.38
N ARG A 365 9.38 28.28 33.34
CA ARG A 365 8.80 29.08 34.45
C ARG A 365 8.26 30.42 33.95
N LYS A 366 9.01 31.13 33.11
CA LYS A 366 8.68 32.49 32.65
C LYS A 366 7.50 32.50 31.68
N VAL A 367 7.50 31.59 30.70
CA VAL A 367 6.41 31.46 29.72
C VAL A 367 5.12 31.03 30.42
N ARG A 368 5.15 30.02 31.29
CA ARG A 368 3.95 29.60 32.04
C ARG A 368 3.39 30.72 32.92
N LYS A 369 4.25 31.51 33.58
CA LYS A 369 3.81 32.67 34.36
C LYS A 369 3.15 33.73 33.48
N ALA A 370 3.75 34.06 32.34
CA ALA A 370 3.23 35.09 31.45
C ALA A 370 1.91 34.70 30.78
N LEU A 371 1.74 33.43 30.40
CA LEU A 371 0.51 32.91 29.80
C LEU A 371 -0.64 32.82 30.82
N ARG A 372 -0.35 32.53 32.09
CA ARG A 372 -1.35 32.57 33.17
C ARG A 372 -1.85 33.98 33.49
N ALA A 373 -1.00 35.00 33.32
CA ALA A 373 -1.37 36.40 33.55
C ALA A 373 -2.10 37.04 32.36
N SER A 374 -2.15 36.36 31.21
CA SER A 374 -2.80 36.84 29.97
C SER A 374 -4.10 36.07 29.66
N SER A 375 -4.48 35.10 30.50
CA SER A 375 -5.78 34.41 30.50
C SER A 375 -6.66 35.06 31.56
#